data_AF-A0A8T0FM43-F1
#
_entry.id   AF-A0A8T0FM43-F1
#
_cell.length_a   1.000
_cell.length_b   1.000
_cell.length_c   1.000
_cell.angle_alpha   90.00
_cell.angle_beta   90.00
_cell.angle_gamma   90.00
#
_symmetry.space_group_name_H-M   'P 1'
#
loop_
_entity.id
_entity.type
_entity.pdbx_description
1 polymer ?
#
loop_
_entity_poly.entity_id
_entity_poly.type
_entity_poly.pdbx_seq_one_letter_code
_entity_poly.pdbx_strand_id
1 'polypeptide(L)'
;MQEQDQSYNLKTLFMILDYDFDYASPEERRRDYKRFLQRIRLGQGNARYKPDLSCCLLIELLCKFCVDFPTYRVVGFLRREFVELEEKTKLIYYISGRPRVLETVLFHCRRMKFDLWGIWNNSGELRSCFNILSTCVLVENVRSVEVLLKYGFQFSATESTFYSLCGRFLRLTYSGERVASRNVEEHLIQNPRRRRLQLALILFYLFTRSAQLNHKSRRCLRLMWSAIEDPFFSDRELYDILSPVMEEHFQQRFKQLCNDCRDRGDLESEGGPRDLKHLARCAVRKNLAQNFMLPIGINELPLPRILKRYLLLDL
;
A
#
# COMPACT_ATOMS: atom_id res chain seq x y z
N MET A 1 29.86 -20.26 25.57
CA MET A 1 30.11 -20.32 24.11
C MET A 1 29.10 -21.28 23.50
N GLN A 2 27.82 -20.99 23.25
CA GLN A 2 27.08 -19.79 22.88
C GLN A 2 27.70 -19.01 21.71
N GLU A 3 26.88 -18.81 20.67
CA GLU A 3 27.11 -18.12 19.40
C GLU A 3 27.77 -18.93 18.27
N GLN A 4 27.04 -19.86 17.65
CA GLN A 4 27.25 -20.15 16.22
C GLN A 4 26.06 -20.81 15.49
N ASP A 5 24.99 -21.22 16.17
CA ASP A 5 23.94 -22.06 15.53
C ASP A 5 22.67 -21.31 15.06
N GLN A 6 22.65 -19.98 15.12
CA GLN A 6 21.49 -19.20 14.67
C GLN A 6 21.53 -18.79 13.18
N SER A 7 22.68 -18.96 12.51
CA SER A 7 22.83 -18.63 11.08
C SER A 7 22.19 -19.67 10.15
N TYR A 8 22.07 -20.93 10.58
CA TYR A 8 21.51 -22.01 9.76
C TYR A 8 19.98 -21.97 9.62
N ASN A 9 19.27 -21.31 10.53
CA ASN A 9 17.80 -21.27 10.49
C ASN A 9 17.21 -20.23 9.53
N LEU A 10 17.93 -19.14 9.23
CA LEU A 10 17.52 -18.20 8.19
C LEU A 10 17.72 -18.80 6.79
N LYS A 11 18.79 -19.59 6.60
CA LYS A 11 19.07 -20.27 5.33
C LYS A 11 18.03 -21.34 5.00
N THR A 12 17.55 -22.09 5.99
CA THR A 12 16.42 -23.02 5.84
C THR A 12 15.08 -22.30 5.58
N LEU A 13 14.90 -21.09 6.12
CA LEU A 13 13.73 -20.24 5.86
C LEU A 13 13.72 -19.68 4.43
N PHE A 14 14.90 -19.33 3.90
CA PHE A 14 15.05 -18.94 2.48
C PHE A 14 14.91 -20.13 1.54
N MET A 15 15.32 -21.34 1.94
CA MET A 15 15.13 -22.58 1.15
C MET A 15 13.67 -23.05 1.03
N ILE A 16 12.79 -22.75 1.99
CA ILE A 16 11.35 -23.06 1.87
C ILE A 16 10.65 -22.10 0.88
N LEU A 17 11.23 -20.91 0.67
CA LEU A 17 10.70 -19.88 -0.22
C LEU A 17 11.36 -19.88 -1.62
N ASP A 18 12.52 -20.53 -1.78
CA ASP A 18 13.16 -20.94 -3.06
C ASP A 18 12.92 -22.44 -3.37
N TYR A 19 11.83 -23.01 -2.88
CA TYR A 19 11.36 -24.30 -3.37
C TYR A 19 10.71 -24.07 -4.74
N ASP A 20 11.25 -24.69 -5.78
CA ASP A 20 10.80 -24.58 -7.17
C ASP A 20 9.41 -25.26 -7.32
N PHE A 21 8.37 -24.55 -6.84
CA PHE A 21 6.99 -25.04 -6.71
C PHE A 21 6.28 -25.28 -8.04
N ASP A 22 6.90 -24.84 -9.14
CA ASP A 22 6.37 -25.00 -10.49
C ASP A 22 6.36 -26.48 -10.95
N TYR A 23 7.00 -27.39 -10.21
CA TYR A 23 7.10 -28.82 -10.54
C TYR A 23 6.24 -29.77 -9.70
N ALA A 24 5.53 -29.29 -8.67
CA ALA A 24 4.73 -30.16 -7.79
C ALA A 24 3.30 -30.37 -8.32
N SER A 25 2.86 -31.64 -8.38
CA SER A 25 1.51 -31.97 -8.80
C SER A 25 0.45 -31.34 -7.86
N PRO A 26 -0.75 -30.97 -8.34
CA PRO A 26 -1.82 -30.42 -7.50
C PRO A 26 -2.20 -31.29 -6.29
N GLU A 27 -1.97 -32.60 -6.39
CA GLU A 27 -2.30 -33.58 -5.34
C GLU A 27 -1.27 -33.60 -4.22
N GLU A 28 0.03 -33.56 -4.54
CA GLU A 28 1.12 -33.43 -3.55
C GLU A 28 0.98 -32.12 -2.79
N ARG A 29 0.70 -31.06 -3.54
CA ARG A 29 0.37 -29.73 -3.04
C ARG A 29 -0.77 -29.73 -2.00
N ARG A 30 -1.87 -30.43 -2.28
CA ARG A 30 -2.98 -30.60 -1.32
C ARG A 30 -2.59 -31.44 -0.12
N ARG A 31 -1.74 -32.45 -0.29
CA ARG A 31 -1.26 -33.33 0.80
C ARG A 31 -0.40 -32.56 1.80
N ASP A 32 0.49 -31.71 1.31
CA ASP A 32 1.36 -30.90 2.17
C ASP A 32 0.59 -29.81 2.93
N TYR A 33 -0.38 -29.16 2.29
CA TYR A 33 -1.30 -28.27 2.99
C TYR A 33 -2.09 -28.98 4.09
N LYS A 34 -2.62 -30.19 3.82
CA LYS A 34 -3.31 -31.00 4.84
C LYS A 34 -2.39 -31.37 6.00
N ARG A 35 -1.14 -31.78 5.73
CA ARG A 35 -0.13 -32.07 6.76
C ARG A 35 0.19 -30.84 7.60
N PHE A 36 0.34 -29.68 6.96
CA PHE A 36 0.56 -28.41 7.64
C PHE A 36 -0.61 -28.04 8.56
N LEU A 37 -1.85 -28.09 8.05
CA LEU A 37 -3.05 -27.85 8.85
C LEU A 37 -3.19 -28.86 10.00
N GLN A 38 -2.87 -30.12 9.76
CA GLN A 38 -2.90 -31.15 10.79
C GLN A 38 -1.86 -30.89 11.89
N ARG A 39 -0.66 -30.45 11.52
CA ARG A 39 0.38 -30.02 12.48
C ARG A 39 -0.06 -28.80 13.30
N ILE A 40 -0.72 -27.82 12.68
CA ILE A 40 -1.34 -26.69 13.40
C ILE A 40 -2.40 -27.18 14.39
N ARG A 41 -3.33 -28.03 13.93
CA ARG A 41 -4.41 -28.57 14.79
C ARG A 41 -3.91 -29.39 15.96
N LEU A 42 -2.81 -30.13 15.77
CA LEU A 42 -2.20 -30.96 16.80
C LEU A 42 -1.28 -30.16 17.74
N GLY A 43 -1.12 -28.84 17.55
CA GLY A 43 -0.16 -28.04 18.30
C GLY A 43 1.30 -28.48 18.08
N GLN A 44 1.55 -29.30 17.05
CA GLN A 44 2.84 -29.91 16.74
C GLN A 44 3.69 -29.06 15.79
N GLY A 45 3.15 -27.95 15.27
CA GLY A 45 4.00 -26.87 14.80
C GLY A 45 4.58 -26.19 16.02
N ASN A 46 5.91 -26.19 16.19
CA ASN A 46 6.58 -25.43 17.24
C ASN A 46 5.90 -24.05 17.33
N ALA A 47 5.12 -23.77 18.37
CA ALA A 47 4.62 -22.43 18.66
C ALA A 47 5.77 -21.50 19.13
N ARG A 48 7.03 -21.91 18.90
CA ARG A 48 8.24 -21.09 18.83
C ARG A 48 8.65 -20.73 17.39
N TYR A 49 7.88 -21.12 16.37
CA TYR A 49 7.82 -20.35 15.14
C TYR A 49 7.16 -19.03 15.53
N LYS A 50 7.91 -17.93 15.45
CA LYS A 50 7.39 -16.57 15.70
C LYS A 50 5.95 -16.47 15.16
N PRO A 51 4.96 -16.05 15.95
CA PRO A 51 3.57 -15.86 15.51
C PRO A 51 3.45 -15.14 14.16
N ASP A 52 4.41 -14.26 13.88
CA ASP A 52 4.66 -13.50 12.66
C ASP A 52 4.72 -14.38 11.38
N LEU A 53 5.31 -15.58 11.49
CA LEU A 53 5.59 -16.45 10.34
C LEU A 53 4.43 -17.38 9.99
N SER A 54 3.59 -17.74 10.98
CA SER A 54 2.50 -18.68 10.79
C SER A 54 1.39 -18.06 9.93
N CYS A 55 1.02 -16.80 10.19
CA CYS A 55 -0.02 -16.10 9.43
C CYS A 55 0.39 -15.83 7.99
N CYS A 56 1.63 -15.37 7.77
CA CYS A 56 2.16 -15.08 6.45
C CYS A 56 2.24 -16.36 5.59
N LEU A 57 2.78 -17.44 6.15
CA LEU A 57 2.85 -18.75 5.48
C LEU A 57 1.43 -19.29 5.20
N LEU A 58 0.51 -19.17 6.15
CA LEU A 58 -0.85 -19.67 5.98
C LEU A 58 -1.63 -18.90 4.92
N ILE A 59 -1.46 -17.57 4.84
CA ILE A 59 -2.01 -16.77 3.74
C ILE A 59 -1.38 -17.18 2.41
N GLU A 60 -0.07 -17.41 2.38
CA GLU A 60 0.61 -17.84 1.16
C GLU A 60 0.13 -19.21 0.68
N LEU A 61 -0.04 -20.15 1.59
CA LEU A 61 -0.66 -21.44 1.31
C LEU A 61 -2.12 -21.24 0.85
N LEU A 62 -2.93 -20.43 1.55
CA LEU A 62 -4.30 -20.11 1.12
C LEU A 62 -4.35 -19.41 -0.25
N CYS A 63 -3.30 -18.72 -0.68
CA CYS A 63 -3.27 -18.10 -1.99
C CYS A 63 -2.76 -19.05 -3.08
N LYS A 64 -1.80 -19.93 -2.75
CA LYS A 64 -1.19 -20.89 -3.70
C LYS A 64 -2.03 -22.13 -3.95
N PHE A 65 -2.78 -22.63 -2.95
CA PHE A 65 -3.47 -23.93 -3.03
C PHE A 65 -4.98 -23.83 -3.28
N CYS A 66 -5.52 -22.62 -3.44
CA CYS A 66 -6.88 -22.37 -2.97
C CYS A 66 -7.66 -21.33 -3.80
N VAL A 67 -7.50 -21.35 -5.13
CA VAL A 67 -8.45 -20.69 -6.06
C VAL A 67 -9.88 -21.19 -5.81
N ASP A 68 -10.03 -22.48 -5.45
CA ASP A 68 -11.32 -23.14 -5.17
C ASP A 68 -11.73 -23.13 -3.69
N PHE A 69 -10.96 -22.49 -2.81
CA PHE A 69 -11.27 -22.57 -1.39
C PHE A 69 -12.53 -21.77 -1.07
N PRO A 70 -13.40 -22.28 -0.18
CA PRO A 70 -14.62 -21.57 0.15
C PRO A 70 -14.30 -20.19 0.73
N THR A 71 -14.81 -19.16 0.06
CA THR A 71 -14.48 -17.76 0.35
C THR A 71 -14.78 -17.39 1.81
N TYR A 72 -15.84 -17.98 2.40
CA TYR A 72 -16.20 -17.80 3.81
C TYR A 72 -15.11 -18.27 4.79
N ARG A 73 -14.31 -19.30 4.44
CA ARG A 73 -13.22 -19.78 5.30
C ARG A 73 -12.03 -18.85 5.28
N VAL A 74 -11.66 -18.33 4.11
CA VAL A 74 -10.58 -17.34 3.98
C VAL A 74 -10.96 -16.09 4.77
N VAL A 75 -12.16 -15.56 4.57
CA VAL A 75 -12.60 -14.36 5.29
C VAL A 75 -12.81 -14.62 6.78
N GLY A 76 -13.28 -15.80 7.18
CA GLY A 76 -13.37 -16.19 8.59
C GLY A 76 -12.00 -16.29 9.26
N PHE A 77 -10.98 -16.80 8.55
CA PHE A 77 -9.60 -16.75 9.01
C PHE A 77 -9.10 -15.31 9.14
N LEU A 78 -9.25 -14.50 8.08
CA LEU A 78 -8.86 -13.09 8.12
C LEU A 78 -9.53 -12.36 9.28
N ARG A 79 -10.84 -12.57 9.52
CA ARG A 79 -11.56 -11.94 10.63
C ARG A 79 -11.00 -12.31 11.99
N ARG A 80 -10.67 -13.59 12.23
CA ARG A 80 -10.10 -14.03 13.52
C ARG A 80 -8.70 -13.47 13.71
N GLU A 81 -7.82 -13.71 12.75
CA GLU A 81 -6.41 -13.30 12.89
C GLU A 81 -6.23 -11.78 12.83
N PHE A 82 -6.91 -11.05 11.92
CA PHE A 82 -6.76 -9.60 11.84
C PHE A 82 -7.33 -8.87 13.05
N VAL A 83 -8.31 -9.41 13.76
CA VAL A 83 -8.85 -8.76 14.96
C VAL A 83 -7.90 -8.93 16.14
N GLU A 84 -7.28 -10.11 16.27
CA GLU A 84 -6.48 -10.51 17.44
C GLU A 84 -4.97 -10.22 17.31
N LEU A 85 -4.46 -9.94 16.11
CA LEU A 85 -3.03 -9.71 15.91
C LEU A 85 -2.58 -8.34 16.42
N GLU A 86 -1.77 -8.36 17.47
CA GLU A 86 -0.87 -7.26 17.89
C GLU A 86 0.08 -6.85 16.74
N GLU A 87 0.29 -7.75 15.76
CA GLU A 87 1.24 -7.60 14.66
C GLU A 87 0.62 -7.28 13.29
N LYS A 88 -0.59 -6.74 13.28
CA LYS A 88 -1.29 -6.15 12.11
C LYS A 88 -0.33 -5.52 11.08
N THR A 89 0.60 -4.69 11.54
CA THR A 89 1.57 -3.97 10.70
C THR A 89 2.49 -4.91 9.92
N LYS A 90 3.00 -5.98 10.54
CA LYS A 90 3.88 -6.96 9.87
C LYS A 90 3.14 -7.71 8.77
N LEU A 91 1.90 -8.09 9.03
CA LEU A 91 1.05 -8.76 8.04
C LEU A 91 0.81 -7.87 6.83
N ILE A 92 0.58 -6.57 7.03
CA ILE A 92 0.50 -5.61 5.93
C ILE A 92 1.81 -5.51 5.17
N TYR A 93 2.94 -5.35 5.84
CA TYR A 93 4.23 -5.32 5.15
C TYR A 93 4.46 -6.58 4.32
N TYR A 94 4.08 -7.74 4.84
CA TYR A 94 4.17 -9.01 4.13
C TYR A 94 3.25 -9.04 2.89
N ILE A 95 1.95 -8.76 3.05
CA ILE A 95 0.97 -8.83 1.95
C ILE A 95 1.25 -7.73 0.91
N SER A 96 1.59 -6.51 1.34
CA SER A 96 1.95 -5.40 0.46
C SER A 96 3.23 -5.66 -0.34
N GLY A 97 4.16 -6.48 0.17
CA GLY A 97 5.31 -6.96 -0.57
C GLY A 97 4.96 -8.01 -1.64
N ARG A 98 3.77 -8.63 -1.58
CA ARG A 98 3.41 -9.80 -2.39
C ARG A 98 2.10 -9.55 -3.16
N PRO A 99 2.16 -8.93 -4.35
CA PRO A 99 0.96 -8.47 -5.07
C PRO A 99 -0.02 -9.60 -5.44
N ARG A 100 0.48 -10.81 -5.75
CA ARG A 100 -0.38 -11.98 -6.04
C ARG A 100 -1.18 -12.41 -4.82
N VAL A 101 -0.53 -12.44 -3.66
CA VAL A 101 -1.16 -12.78 -2.37
C VAL A 101 -2.21 -11.72 -2.02
N LEU A 102 -1.83 -10.45 -2.16
CA LEU A 102 -2.72 -9.31 -1.95
C LEU A 102 -3.96 -9.41 -2.85
N GLU A 103 -3.79 -9.67 -4.14
CA GLU A 103 -4.90 -9.79 -5.08
C GLU A 103 -5.87 -10.92 -4.71
N THR A 104 -5.37 -12.09 -4.33
CA THR A 104 -6.21 -13.21 -3.90
C THR A 104 -6.97 -12.89 -2.61
N VAL A 105 -6.30 -12.28 -1.63
CA VAL A 105 -6.96 -11.84 -0.38
C VAL A 105 -8.10 -10.86 -0.70
N LEU A 106 -7.82 -9.83 -1.50
CA LEU A 106 -8.82 -8.82 -1.87
C LEU A 106 -9.98 -9.40 -2.71
N PHE A 107 -9.69 -10.37 -3.57
CA PHE A 107 -10.72 -11.12 -4.30
C PHE A 107 -11.71 -11.79 -3.35
N HIS A 108 -11.22 -12.48 -2.32
CA HIS A 108 -12.08 -13.14 -1.34
C HIS A 108 -12.82 -12.14 -0.44
N CYS A 109 -12.16 -11.08 0.00
CA CYS A 109 -12.79 -10.02 0.78
C CYS A 109 -13.96 -9.40 0.00
N ARG A 110 -13.75 -9.06 -1.27
CA ARG A 110 -14.79 -8.51 -2.14
C ARG A 110 -15.98 -9.47 -2.27
N ARG A 111 -15.74 -10.76 -2.54
CA ARG A 111 -16.80 -11.77 -2.69
C ARG A 111 -17.69 -11.89 -1.44
N MET A 112 -17.13 -11.67 -0.25
CA MET A 112 -17.89 -11.68 1.00
C MET A 112 -18.40 -10.30 1.43
N LYS A 113 -18.19 -9.25 0.62
CA LYS A 113 -18.43 -7.85 1.02
C LYS A 113 -17.76 -7.52 2.35
N PHE A 114 -16.56 -8.06 2.56
CA PHE A 114 -15.77 -7.88 3.76
C PHE A 114 -14.87 -6.66 3.62
N ASP A 115 -15.13 -5.65 4.46
CA ASP A 115 -14.35 -4.43 4.49
C ASP A 115 -13.02 -4.64 5.25
N LEU A 116 -12.04 -5.20 4.54
CA LEU A 116 -10.69 -5.39 5.06
C LEU A 116 -10.08 -4.05 5.54
N TRP A 117 -10.42 -2.95 4.88
CA TRP A 117 -9.89 -1.62 5.17
C TRP A 117 -10.58 -0.96 6.37
N GLY A 118 -11.90 -1.08 6.47
CA GLY A 118 -12.67 -0.61 7.61
C GLY A 118 -12.23 -1.27 8.91
N ILE A 119 -12.00 -2.58 8.92
CA ILE A 119 -11.47 -3.30 10.10
C ILE A 119 -10.10 -2.77 10.52
N TRP A 120 -9.28 -2.42 9.54
CA TRP A 120 -7.97 -1.86 9.77
C TRP A 120 -8.03 -0.46 10.39
N ASN A 121 -8.86 0.43 9.84
CA ASN A 121 -8.98 1.80 10.34
C ASN A 121 -9.77 1.90 11.65
N ASN A 122 -10.72 0.99 11.88
CA ASN A 122 -11.61 1.02 13.04
C ASN A 122 -11.05 0.29 14.26
N SER A 123 -9.87 -0.34 14.17
CA SER A 123 -9.23 -0.87 15.39
C SER A 123 -8.67 0.29 16.19
N GLY A 124 -9.46 0.78 17.16
CA GLY A 124 -9.23 1.97 17.96
C GLY A 124 -7.93 1.99 18.79
N GLU A 125 -7.12 0.94 18.72
CA GLU A 125 -5.91 0.76 19.52
C GLU A 125 -4.61 1.18 18.81
N LEU A 126 -4.59 1.34 17.48
CA LEU A 126 -3.35 1.64 16.76
C LEU A 126 -3.42 2.97 16.01
N ARG A 127 -3.02 4.04 16.71
CA ARG A 127 -2.67 5.37 16.17
C ARG A 127 -1.50 5.35 15.16
N SER A 128 -1.00 4.19 14.73
CA SER A 128 0.29 4.04 14.03
C SER A 128 0.21 3.40 12.65
N CYS A 129 -0.97 2.96 12.21
CA CYS A 129 -1.05 2.17 10.99
C CYS A 129 -0.99 3.08 9.74
N PHE A 130 0.03 2.89 8.92
CA PHE A 130 0.14 3.53 7.62
C PHE A 130 -1.04 3.12 6.73
N ASN A 131 -1.49 4.03 5.87
CA ASN A 131 -2.35 3.65 4.76
C ASN A 131 -1.59 2.67 3.85
N ILE A 132 -2.12 1.45 3.65
CA ILE A 132 -1.42 0.38 2.90
C ILE A 132 -1.03 0.82 1.48
N LEU A 133 -1.86 1.61 0.82
CA LEU A 133 -1.55 2.19 -0.48
C LEU A 133 -0.37 3.15 -0.38
N SER A 134 -0.34 4.01 0.63
CA SER A 134 0.80 4.90 0.91
C SER A 134 2.07 4.09 1.19
N THR A 135 1.99 3.02 1.99
CA THR A 135 3.13 2.12 2.22
C THR A 135 3.66 1.53 0.92
N CYS A 136 2.77 0.97 0.07
CA CYS A 136 3.14 0.42 -1.23
C CYS A 136 3.82 1.47 -2.14
N VAL A 137 3.35 2.72 -2.11
CA VAL A 137 3.96 3.83 -2.86
C VAL A 137 5.36 4.13 -2.30
N LEU A 138 5.51 4.23 -0.97
CA LEU A 138 6.78 4.54 -0.30
C LEU A 138 7.85 3.44 -0.49
N VAL A 139 7.44 2.18 -0.64
CA VAL A 139 8.34 1.06 -0.96
C VAL A 139 8.45 0.77 -2.46
N GLU A 140 7.84 1.61 -3.31
CA GLU A 140 7.91 1.53 -4.78
C GLU A 140 7.38 0.21 -5.37
N ASN A 141 6.42 -0.44 -4.68
CA ASN A 141 5.79 -1.67 -5.16
C ASN A 141 4.62 -1.38 -6.11
N VAL A 142 4.96 -1.10 -7.37
CA VAL A 142 4.02 -0.77 -8.45
C VAL A 142 2.86 -1.76 -8.55
N ARG A 143 3.15 -3.07 -8.53
CA ARG A 143 2.12 -4.11 -8.69
C ARG A 143 1.13 -4.12 -7.53
N SER A 144 1.60 -3.91 -6.30
CA SER A 144 0.70 -3.83 -5.15
C SER A 144 -0.13 -2.56 -5.17
N VAL A 145 0.42 -1.43 -5.65
CA VAL A 145 -0.35 -0.21 -5.90
C VAL A 145 -1.46 -0.48 -6.93
N GLU A 146 -1.14 -1.11 -8.06
CA GLU A 146 -2.12 -1.47 -9.10
C GLU A 146 -3.24 -2.35 -8.52
N VAL A 147 -2.89 -3.39 -7.75
CA VAL A 147 -3.86 -4.28 -7.12
C VAL A 147 -4.76 -3.52 -6.13
N LEU A 148 -4.18 -2.70 -5.24
CA LEU A 148 -4.97 -1.94 -4.26
C LEU A 148 -5.95 -1.00 -4.96
N LEU A 149 -5.49 -0.25 -5.96
CA LEU A 149 -6.34 0.65 -6.72
C LEU A 149 -7.40 -0.12 -7.52
N LYS A 150 -7.06 -1.26 -8.12
CA LYS A 150 -8.01 -2.14 -8.83
C LYS A 150 -9.19 -2.54 -7.93
N TYR A 151 -8.95 -2.78 -6.65
CA TYR A 151 -9.99 -3.12 -5.66
C TYR A 151 -10.59 -1.90 -4.94
N GLY A 152 -10.29 -0.68 -5.38
CA GLY A 152 -10.95 0.53 -4.88
C GLY A 152 -10.37 1.11 -3.60
N PHE A 153 -9.16 0.70 -3.18
CA PHE A 153 -8.50 1.33 -2.05
C PHE A 153 -8.21 2.79 -2.37
N GLN A 154 -8.60 3.67 -1.45
CA GLN A 154 -8.41 5.10 -1.58
C GLN A 154 -7.15 5.54 -0.84
N PHE A 155 -6.50 6.54 -1.41
CA PHE A 155 -5.53 7.31 -0.66
C PHE A 155 -6.24 8.06 0.46
N SER A 156 -5.99 7.67 1.70
CA SER A 156 -6.46 8.38 2.89
C SER A 156 -5.27 9.00 3.59
N ALA A 157 -5.39 10.28 3.92
CA ALA A 157 -4.44 10.90 4.80
C ALA A 157 -4.68 10.40 6.23
N THR A 158 -3.65 9.85 6.87
CA THR A 158 -3.75 9.39 8.26
C THR A 158 -2.72 10.14 9.08
N GLU A 159 -3.09 10.50 10.31
CA GLU A 159 -2.19 11.20 11.23
C GLU A 159 -0.90 10.41 11.43
N SER A 160 -0.99 9.09 11.55
CA SER A 160 0.15 8.17 11.63
C SER A 160 1.14 8.33 10.47
N THR A 161 0.61 8.27 9.23
CA THR A 161 1.42 8.38 8.01
C THR A 161 2.02 9.77 7.93
N PHE A 162 1.23 10.79 8.22
CA PHE A 162 1.64 12.17 8.24
C PHE A 162 2.80 12.41 9.23
N TYR A 163 2.61 12.13 10.53
CA TYR A 163 3.63 12.33 11.55
C TYR A 163 4.88 11.49 11.28
N SER A 164 4.74 10.27 10.78
CA SER A 164 5.90 9.44 10.43
C SER A 164 6.69 10.04 9.27
N LEU A 165 6.00 10.53 8.23
CA LEU A 165 6.65 11.22 7.12
C LEU A 165 7.28 12.55 7.57
N CYS A 166 6.60 13.34 8.40
CA CYS A 166 7.15 14.56 9.00
C CYS A 166 8.40 14.26 9.82
N GLY A 167 8.37 13.27 10.71
CA GLY A 167 9.53 12.90 11.52
C GLY A 167 10.70 12.38 10.69
N ARG A 168 10.44 11.73 9.55
CA ARG A 168 11.49 11.37 8.58
C ARG A 168 12.02 12.61 7.86
N PHE A 169 11.12 13.48 7.42
CA PHE A 169 11.43 14.75 6.76
C PHE A 169 12.38 15.59 7.64
N LEU A 170 11.97 15.87 8.88
CA LEU A 170 12.72 16.68 9.83
C LEU A 170 14.12 16.13 10.10
N ARG A 171 14.26 14.81 10.22
CA ARG A 171 15.56 14.14 10.39
C ARG A 171 16.48 14.27 9.17
N LEU A 172 15.92 14.37 7.98
CA LEU A 172 16.68 14.49 6.73
C LEU A 172 17.09 15.93 6.44
N THR A 173 16.28 16.92 6.86
CA THR A 173 16.54 18.34 6.58
C THR A 173 17.30 19.04 7.71
N TYR A 174 17.17 18.60 8.96
CA TYR A 174 17.80 19.24 10.11
C TYR A 174 18.67 18.26 10.90
N SER A 175 19.96 18.56 11.01
CA SER A 175 20.90 17.86 11.89
C SER A 175 20.79 18.27 13.37
N GLY A 176 19.92 19.23 13.72
CA GLY A 176 19.75 19.78 15.07
C GLY A 176 18.39 19.46 15.70
N GLU A 177 18.38 18.69 16.78
CA GLU A 177 17.23 17.90 17.28
C GLU A 177 16.00 18.65 17.84
N ARG A 178 15.99 19.97 18.08
CA ARG A 178 14.95 20.54 18.99
C ARG A 178 14.25 21.85 18.64
N VAL A 179 14.77 22.68 17.72
CA VAL A 179 14.21 24.03 17.50
C VAL A 179 13.39 24.13 16.21
N ALA A 180 13.80 23.44 15.13
CA ALA A 180 13.07 23.43 13.87
C ALA A 180 11.81 22.54 13.90
N SER A 181 11.77 21.54 14.77
CA SER A 181 10.63 20.62 14.91
C SER A 181 9.36 21.35 15.35
N ARG A 182 9.42 22.27 16.33
CA ARG A 182 8.21 22.95 16.83
C ARG A 182 7.53 23.87 15.82
N ASN A 183 8.29 24.73 15.13
CA ASN A 183 7.70 25.68 14.17
C ASN A 183 7.15 24.98 12.93
N VAL A 184 7.85 23.94 12.46
CA VAL A 184 7.43 23.12 11.32
C VAL A 184 6.25 22.22 11.72
N GLU A 185 6.26 21.61 12.90
CA GLU A 185 5.10 20.86 13.42
C GLU A 185 3.88 21.76 13.55
N GLU A 186 3.99 22.96 14.14
CA GLU A 186 2.85 23.88 14.24
C GLU A 186 2.27 24.28 12.88
N HIS A 187 3.11 24.66 11.90
CA HIS A 187 2.65 25.05 10.56
C HIS A 187 2.09 23.86 9.75
N LEU A 188 2.68 22.68 9.89
CA LEU A 188 2.27 21.47 9.18
C LEU A 188 0.99 20.85 9.80
N ILE A 189 0.89 20.79 11.13
CA ILE A 189 -0.25 20.21 11.86
C ILE A 189 -1.51 21.08 11.72
N GLN A 190 -1.33 22.41 11.71
CA GLN A 190 -2.42 23.37 11.54
C GLN A 190 -2.81 23.58 10.06
N ASN A 191 -2.11 22.94 9.12
CA ASN A 191 -2.43 23.11 7.71
C ASN A 191 -3.85 22.58 7.41
N PRO A 192 -4.80 23.43 6.96
CA PRO A 192 -6.18 23.03 6.69
C PRO A 192 -6.28 22.00 5.55
N ARG A 193 -5.19 21.78 4.79
CA ARG A 193 -5.10 20.83 3.68
C ARG A 193 -4.20 19.64 4.02
N ARG A 194 -4.38 19.01 5.19
CA ARG A 194 -3.61 17.82 5.65
C ARG A 194 -3.38 16.76 4.57
N ARG A 195 -4.39 16.48 3.73
CA ARG A 195 -4.27 15.53 2.61
C ARG A 195 -3.23 15.96 1.56
N ARG A 196 -3.27 17.23 1.15
CA ARG A 196 -2.28 17.81 0.22
C ARG A 196 -0.89 17.77 0.84
N LEU A 197 -0.77 18.09 2.13
CA LEU A 197 0.52 18.08 2.78
C LEU A 197 1.12 16.67 2.87
N GLN A 198 0.32 15.65 3.17
CA GLN A 198 0.77 14.26 3.14
C GLN A 198 1.26 13.84 1.75
N LEU A 199 0.56 14.24 0.68
CA LEU A 199 0.99 13.99 -0.70
C LEU A 199 2.37 14.62 -0.99
N ALA A 200 2.61 15.84 -0.49
CA ALA A 200 3.89 16.52 -0.66
C ALA A 200 5.01 15.81 0.11
N LEU A 201 4.72 15.36 1.33
CA LEU A 201 5.66 14.57 2.14
C LEU A 201 6.00 13.21 1.51
N ILE A 202 5.04 12.55 0.84
CA ILE A 202 5.29 11.32 0.08
C ILE A 202 6.25 11.60 -1.09
N LEU A 203 5.98 12.64 -1.87
CA LEU A 203 6.88 13.05 -2.95
C LEU A 203 8.28 13.36 -2.43
N PHE A 204 8.38 14.12 -1.33
CA PHE A 204 9.66 14.45 -0.70
C PHE A 204 10.42 13.21 -0.24
N TYR A 205 9.73 12.27 0.40
CA TYR A 205 10.34 11.03 0.85
C TYR A 205 10.95 10.24 -0.32
N LEU A 206 10.20 10.11 -1.43
CA LEU A 206 10.71 9.43 -2.62
C LEU A 206 11.88 10.17 -3.27
N PHE A 207 11.86 11.51 -3.24
CA PHE A 207 12.98 12.32 -3.71
C PHE A 207 14.24 12.17 -2.84
N THR A 208 14.12 12.21 -1.52
CA THR A 208 15.30 12.08 -0.62
C THR A 208 15.97 10.71 -0.70
N ARG A 209 15.20 9.66 -0.98
CA ARG A 209 15.74 8.30 -1.14
C ARG A 209 16.57 8.15 -2.42
N SER A 210 16.29 8.93 -3.45
CA SER A 210 16.97 8.84 -4.74
C SER A 210 17.08 10.21 -5.41
N ALA A 211 18.30 10.63 -5.74
CA ALA A 211 18.58 11.92 -6.40
C ALA A 211 17.76 12.16 -7.68
N GLN A 212 17.19 11.11 -8.28
CA GLN A 212 16.18 11.14 -9.32
C GLN A 212 15.10 10.10 -9.02
N LEU A 213 13.81 10.39 -9.25
CA LEU A 213 12.78 9.34 -9.15
C LEU A 213 13.03 8.30 -10.23
N ASN A 214 13.23 7.06 -9.80
CA ASN A 214 13.27 5.94 -10.72
C ASN A 214 11.90 5.72 -11.38
N HIS A 215 11.89 4.89 -12.43
CA HIS A 215 10.67 4.59 -13.19
C HIS A 215 9.53 4.01 -12.32
N LYS A 216 9.85 3.23 -11.28
CA LYS A 216 8.85 2.62 -10.38
C LYS A 216 8.16 3.69 -9.54
N SER A 217 8.91 4.57 -8.90
CA SER A 217 8.37 5.67 -8.09
C SER A 217 7.47 6.57 -8.93
N ARG A 218 7.92 6.94 -10.15
CA ARG A 218 7.10 7.70 -11.11
C ARG A 218 5.81 6.98 -11.48
N ARG A 219 5.84 5.65 -11.68
CA ARG A 219 4.62 4.87 -11.98
C ARG A 219 3.68 4.79 -10.77
N CYS A 220 4.20 4.55 -9.56
CA CYS A 220 3.40 4.56 -8.33
C CYS A 220 2.69 5.90 -8.12
N LEU A 221 3.39 7.02 -8.31
CA LEU A 221 2.82 8.35 -8.16
C LEU A 221 1.75 8.62 -9.21
N ARG A 222 1.99 8.29 -10.48
CA ARG A 222 0.96 8.42 -11.53
C ARG A 222 -0.29 7.61 -11.23
N LEU A 223 -0.13 6.35 -10.82
CA LEU A 223 -1.25 5.50 -10.43
C LEU A 223 -2.03 6.10 -9.24
N MET A 224 -1.32 6.53 -8.19
CA MET A 224 -1.95 7.16 -7.03
C MET A 224 -2.71 8.44 -7.42
N TRP A 225 -2.09 9.33 -8.20
CA TRP A 225 -2.71 10.58 -8.64
C TRP A 225 -3.88 10.37 -9.61
N SER A 226 -3.83 9.33 -10.43
CA SER A 226 -4.95 8.94 -11.30
C SER A 226 -6.20 8.48 -10.51
N ALA A 227 -6.03 8.11 -9.24
CA ALA A 227 -7.09 7.58 -8.39
C ALA A 227 -7.69 8.59 -7.40
N ILE A 228 -7.15 9.81 -7.30
CA ILE A 228 -7.59 10.84 -6.34
C ILE A 228 -8.10 12.08 -7.04
N GLU A 229 -9.06 12.77 -6.43
CA GLU A 229 -9.63 14.02 -6.96
C GLU A 229 -8.65 15.20 -6.91
N ASP A 230 -7.60 15.11 -6.10
CA ASP A 230 -6.63 16.20 -5.95
C ASP A 230 -5.86 16.46 -7.26
N PRO A 231 -5.75 17.74 -7.66
CA PRO A 231 -4.86 18.12 -8.74
C PRO A 231 -3.40 17.94 -8.34
N PHE A 232 -2.52 18.03 -9.33
CA PHE A 232 -1.10 18.07 -9.06
C PHE A 232 -0.77 19.41 -8.37
N PHE A 233 0.29 19.43 -7.54
CA PHE A 233 0.70 20.66 -6.88
C PHE A 233 1.05 21.73 -7.90
N SER A 234 0.62 22.97 -7.68
CA SER A 234 1.18 24.11 -8.41
C SER A 234 2.61 24.41 -7.97
N ASP A 235 3.38 25.09 -8.82
CA ASP A 235 4.70 25.61 -8.45
C ASP A 235 4.66 26.43 -7.15
N ARG A 236 3.63 27.27 -6.99
CA ARG A 236 3.43 28.06 -5.77
C ARG A 236 3.16 27.18 -4.55
N GLU A 237 2.29 26.19 -4.67
CA GLU A 237 2.02 25.26 -3.55
C GLU A 237 3.26 24.48 -3.16
N LEU A 238 4.07 24.04 -4.13
CA LEU A 238 5.35 23.39 -3.84
C LEU A 238 6.30 24.35 -3.13
N TYR A 239 6.43 25.59 -3.62
CA TYR A 239 7.26 26.60 -2.98
C TYR A 239 6.81 26.90 -1.55
N ASP A 240 5.51 27.09 -1.31
CA ASP A 240 4.97 27.39 0.01
C ASP A 240 5.20 26.22 1.00
N ILE A 241 5.12 24.96 0.52
CA ILE A 241 5.36 23.77 1.35
C ILE A 241 6.86 23.56 1.63
N LEU A 242 7.72 23.87 0.66
CA LEU A 242 9.12 23.47 0.67
C LEU A 242 10.09 24.58 1.04
N SER A 243 9.77 25.84 0.77
CA SER A 243 10.63 26.99 1.07
C SER A 243 11.03 27.12 2.54
N PRO A 244 10.20 26.74 3.55
CA PRO A 244 10.62 26.83 4.94
C PRO A 244 11.72 25.83 5.33
N VAL A 245 11.94 24.82 4.49
CA VAL A 245 12.62 23.57 4.88
C VAL A 245 13.64 23.07 3.86
N MET A 246 13.81 23.74 2.72
CA MET A 246 14.72 23.32 1.65
C MET A 246 15.56 24.46 1.10
N GLU A 247 16.81 24.14 0.77
CA GLU A 247 17.64 25.00 -0.07
C GLU A 247 17.09 25.12 -1.51
N GLU A 248 17.31 26.27 -2.14
CA GLU A 248 16.77 26.61 -3.46
C GLU A 248 17.13 25.58 -4.55
N HIS A 249 18.36 25.08 -4.54
CA HIS A 249 18.82 24.07 -5.51
C HIS A 249 18.03 22.76 -5.40
N PHE A 250 17.58 22.40 -4.19
CA PHE A 250 16.77 21.21 -3.93
C PHE A 250 15.33 21.44 -4.40
N GLN A 251 14.79 22.64 -4.17
CA GLN A 251 13.47 23.04 -4.67
C GLN A 251 13.41 22.95 -6.20
N GLN A 252 14.44 23.41 -6.90
CA GLN A 252 14.52 23.31 -8.37
C GLN A 252 14.52 21.86 -8.85
N ARG A 253 15.30 20.96 -8.22
CA ARG A 253 15.30 19.53 -8.56
C ARG A 253 13.97 18.86 -8.26
N PHE A 254 13.34 19.19 -7.14
CA PHE A 254 12.02 18.68 -6.78
C PHE A 254 10.93 19.18 -7.73
N LYS A 255 11.04 20.42 -8.20
CA LYS A 255 10.16 20.98 -9.23
C LYS A 255 10.30 20.25 -10.57
N GLN A 256 11.53 20.01 -11.03
CA GLN A 256 11.79 19.22 -12.25
C GLN A 256 11.15 17.83 -12.14
N LEU A 257 11.27 17.19 -10.98
CA LEU A 257 10.66 15.89 -10.69
C LEU A 257 9.12 15.89 -10.79
N CYS A 258 8.52 16.96 -10.28
CA CYS A 258 7.09 17.19 -10.35
C CYS A 258 6.62 17.31 -11.81
N ASN A 259 7.39 18.04 -12.63
CA ASN A 259 7.11 18.18 -14.07
C ASN A 259 7.27 16.85 -14.82
N ASP A 260 8.29 16.04 -14.52
CA ASP A 260 8.46 14.70 -15.10
C ASP A 260 7.26 13.78 -14.85
N CYS A 261 6.56 13.97 -13.72
CA CYS A 261 5.36 13.22 -13.40
C CYS A 261 4.12 13.77 -14.15
N ARG A 262 4.11 15.05 -14.55
CA ARG A 262 3.02 15.70 -15.31
C ARG A 262 3.01 15.32 -16.80
N ASP A 263 4.18 15.28 -17.45
CA ASP A 263 4.32 15.19 -18.93
C ASP A 263 3.84 13.89 -19.61
N ARG A 264 3.15 12.98 -18.88
CA ARG A 264 2.52 11.78 -19.47
C ARG A 264 1.03 11.69 -19.14
N GLY A 265 0.26 12.61 -19.73
CA GLY A 265 -1.01 12.33 -20.41
C GLY A 265 -2.32 12.31 -19.62
N ASP A 266 -2.33 12.55 -18.31
CA ASP A 266 -3.57 12.55 -17.51
C ASP A 266 -3.53 13.58 -16.37
N LEU A 267 -2.46 14.39 -16.29
CA LEU A 267 -2.17 15.27 -15.16
C LEU A 267 -2.00 16.75 -15.56
N GLU A 268 -2.64 17.17 -16.65
CA GLU A 268 -2.35 18.43 -17.36
C GLU A 268 -2.74 19.71 -16.59
N SER A 269 -3.63 19.66 -15.60
CA SER A 269 -4.06 20.86 -14.87
C SER A 269 -3.12 21.22 -13.71
N GLU A 270 -2.32 22.26 -13.90
CA GLU A 270 -1.57 22.90 -12.82
C GLU A 270 -2.49 23.78 -11.94
N GLY A 271 -2.47 23.59 -10.62
CA GLY A 271 -3.05 24.52 -9.64
C GLY A 271 -4.58 24.72 -9.65
N GLY A 272 -5.28 24.16 -10.64
CA GLY A 272 -6.73 24.21 -10.79
C GLY A 272 -7.43 22.89 -10.49
N PRO A 273 -8.78 22.87 -10.43
CA PRO A 273 -9.53 21.64 -10.32
C PRO A 273 -9.22 20.70 -11.50
N ARG A 274 -9.26 19.40 -11.24
CA ARG A 274 -9.16 18.37 -12.28
C ARG A 274 -10.30 18.53 -13.28
N ASP A 275 -10.06 18.03 -14.50
CA ASP A 275 -11.12 17.99 -15.51
C ASP A 275 -12.33 17.16 -15.02
N LEU A 276 -13.50 17.47 -15.60
CA LEU A 276 -14.73 16.79 -15.22
C LEU A 276 -14.64 15.27 -15.46
N LYS A 277 -13.89 14.85 -16.48
CA LYS A 277 -13.67 13.45 -16.84
C LYS A 277 -12.97 12.68 -15.69
N HIS A 278 -11.94 13.26 -15.12
CA HIS A 278 -11.19 12.70 -14.00
C HIS A 278 -12.02 12.70 -12.72
N LEU A 279 -12.71 13.80 -12.41
CA LEU A 279 -13.62 13.87 -11.26
C LEU A 279 -14.73 12.81 -11.37
N ALA A 280 -15.32 12.64 -12.55
CA ALA A 280 -16.29 11.59 -12.83
C ALA A 280 -15.70 10.19 -12.65
N ARG A 281 -14.47 9.94 -13.11
CA ARG A 281 -13.75 8.68 -12.86
C ARG A 281 -13.62 8.41 -11.37
N CYS A 282 -13.16 9.37 -10.58
CA CYS A 282 -13.02 9.25 -9.14
C CYS A 282 -14.38 8.97 -8.47
N ALA A 283 -15.43 9.70 -8.83
CA ALA A 283 -16.76 9.53 -8.29
C ALA A 283 -17.36 8.15 -8.61
N VAL A 284 -17.28 7.69 -9.86
CA VAL A 284 -17.77 6.36 -10.26
C VAL A 284 -17.02 5.26 -9.52
N ARG A 285 -15.68 5.34 -9.51
CA ARG A 285 -14.84 4.35 -8.81
C ARG A 285 -15.12 4.33 -7.31
N LYS A 286 -15.29 5.49 -6.67
CA LYS A 286 -15.64 5.61 -5.25
C LYS A 286 -16.95 4.90 -4.93
N ASN A 287 -18.00 5.13 -5.73
CA ASN A 287 -19.29 4.47 -5.55
C ASN A 287 -19.19 2.95 -5.77
N LEU A 288 -18.48 2.50 -6.81
CA LEU A 288 -18.29 1.06 -7.05
C LEU A 288 -17.47 0.39 -5.94
N ALA A 289 -16.44 1.08 -5.40
CA ALA A 289 -15.63 0.60 -4.29
C ALA A 289 -16.48 0.40 -3.02
N GLN A 290 -17.28 1.40 -2.66
CA GLN A 290 -18.18 1.37 -1.49
C GLN A 290 -19.21 0.23 -1.56
N ASN A 291 -19.57 -0.20 -2.77
CA ASN A 291 -20.49 -1.30 -3.00
C ASN A 291 -19.79 -2.65 -3.25
N PHE A 292 -18.47 -2.76 -3.04
CA PHE A 292 -17.66 -3.95 -3.34
C PHE A 292 -17.77 -4.45 -4.79
N MET A 293 -18.06 -3.54 -5.71
CA MET A 293 -18.24 -3.86 -7.13
C MET A 293 -16.92 -3.77 -7.90
N LEU A 294 -15.89 -3.06 -7.42
CA LEU A 294 -14.60 -3.03 -8.12
C LEU A 294 -13.83 -4.36 -8.02
N PRO A 295 -13.13 -4.78 -9.10
CA PRO A 295 -13.12 -4.19 -10.44
C PRO A 295 -14.28 -4.65 -11.34
N ILE A 296 -14.99 -5.73 -10.99
CA ILE A 296 -15.92 -6.43 -11.89
C ILE A 296 -17.08 -5.56 -12.36
N GLY A 297 -17.67 -4.77 -11.48
CA GLY A 297 -18.80 -3.89 -11.77
C GLY A 297 -18.51 -2.86 -12.86
N ILE A 298 -17.25 -2.51 -13.14
CA ILE A 298 -16.93 -1.67 -14.30
C ILE A 298 -17.32 -2.38 -15.62
N ASN A 299 -17.10 -3.69 -15.70
CA ASN A 299 -17.43 -4.48 -16.89
C ASN A 299 -18.94 -4.57 -17.12
N GLU A 300 -19.73 -4.46 -16.06
CA GLU A 300 -21.20 -4.50 -16.08
C GLU A 300 -21.83 -3.15 -16.50
N LEU A 301 -21.08 -2.05 -16.41
CA LEU A 301 -21.60 -0.74 -16.85
C LEU A 301 -21.84 -0.71 -18.37
N PRO A 302 -22.91 -0.05 -18.85
CA PRO A 302 -23.20 0.11 -20.28
C PRO A 302 -22.34 1.22 -20.91
N LEU A 303 -21.01 1.13 -20.74
CA LEU A 303 -20.04 2.10 -21.23
C LEU A 303 -19.16 1.52 -22.36
N PRO A 304 -18.69 2.36 -23.30
CA PRO A 304 -17.68 1.97 -24.28
C PRO A 304 -16.42 1.40 -23.61
N ARG A 305 -15.74 0.46 -24.29
CA ARG A 305 -14.52 -0.20 -23.79
C ARG A 305 -13.42 0.78 -23.37
N ILE A 306 -13.30 1.91 -24.08
CA ILE A 306 -12.31 2.95 -23.79
C ILE A 306 -12.58 3.58 -22.41
N LEU A 307 -13.83 3.90 -22.09
CA LEU A 307 -14.20 4.44 -20.78
C LEU A 307 -14.04 3.39 -19.66
N LYS A 308 -14.32 2.11 -19.95
CA LYS A 308 -14.06 1.02 -18.99
C LYS A 308 -12.58 0.90 -18.63
N ARG A 309 -11.67 0.94 -19.63
CA ARG A 309 -10.21 0.95 -19.40
C ARG A 309 -9.78 2.18 -18.58
N TYR A 310 -10.32 3.35 -18.92
CA TYR A 310 -10.06 4.58 -18.16
C TYR A 310 -10.49 4.47 -16.70
N LEU A 311 -11.65 3.88 -16.43
CA LEU A 311 -12.14 3.60 -15.07
C LEU A 311 -11.32 2.51 -14.35
N LEU A 312 -10.70 1.58 -15.06
CA LEU A 312 -9.82 0.55 -14.47
C LEU A 312 -8.43 1.08 -14.10
N LEU A 313 -8.09 2.31 -14.51
CA LEU A 313 -6.75 2.89 -14.40
C LEU A 313 -5.70 2.15 -15.25
N ASP A 314 -6.14 1.52 -16.34
CA ASP A 314 -5.27 0.92 -17.34
C ASP A 314 -4.65 2.07 -18.17
N LEU A 315 -3.57 2.64 -17.62
CA LEU A 315 -2.73 3.69 -18.21
C LEU A 315 -1.65 3.12 -19.13
#